data_AF-A0ABC8EQ20-F1
#
_entry.id   AF-A0ABC8EQ20-F1
#
_cell.length_a   1.000
_cell.length_b   1.000
_cell.length_c   1.000
_cell.angle_alpha   90.00
_cell.angle_beta   90.00
_cell.angle_gamma   90.00
#
_symmetry.space_group_name_H-M   'P 1'
#
loop_
_entity.id
_entity.type
_entity.pdbx_description
1 polymer ?
#
loop_
_entity_poly.entity_id
_entity_poly.type
_entity_poly.pdbx_seq_one_letter_code
_entity_poly.pdbx_strand_id
1 'polypeptide(L)'
;MSANFIFFFDHKKINIKTSVDAIHLIAFRHCPSKFMDILNRRYNVIRNVRIKKDYKRERKYATESGNIRLIYKLRSANYGNPSSFQLYLHQPSTISMNNLSNLFAANGINPIVSHLELAWDFFLDGQGLSFLKEYLENHVFLKYQRSHSFKYKDTFYTNDIRKSSKGVRIYWRPKKSFIGNYIRVELELHRRILRNLKINFPIKPQQLDLDYRNYFEFRYLNGRALINYLVRRNLKIANDRFNLNQFLKALLSAQIGTSIRSLTSMPILAAVRILKSKGYGLPNYSRFLKPIGWLNLMVAEAVCTQLFGLTPEGSRIVTSHYKSRAP
;
A
#
# COMPACT_ATOMS: atom_id res chain seq x y z
N MET A 1 -27.40 13.32 0.41
CA MET A 1 -26.42 13.61 -0.64
C MET A 1 -25.32 12.56 -0.62
N SER A 2 -25.61 11.36 -1.11
CA SER A 2 -24.64 10.28 -1.40
C SER A 2 -24.54 10.07 -2.92
N ALA A 3 -24.80 11.12 -3.69
CA ALA A 3 -24.82 11.14 -5.14
C ALA A 3 -23.70 12.06 -5.64
N ASN A 4 -23.01 11.62 -6.70
CA ASN A 4 -22.18 12.40 -7.64
C ASN A 4 -20.66 12.20 -7.66
N PHE A 5 -20.03 11.41 -6.78
CA PHE A 5 -18.58 11.12 -6.94
C PHE A 5 -18.26 9.96 -7.90
N ILE A 6 -19.24 9.09 -8.18
CA ILE A 6 -19.09 8.00 -9.17
C ILE A 6 -19.08 8.56 -10.61
N PHE A 7 -19.58 9.78 -10.84
CA PHE A 7 -19.71 10.36 -12.18
C PHE A 7 -18.43 10.95 -12.78
N PHE A 8 -17.34 11.08 -12.01
CA PHE A 8 -16.10 11.71 -12.52
C PHE A 8 -15.12 10.75 -13.18
N PHE A 9 -15.27 9.44 -12.96
CA PHE A 9 -14.42 8.45 -13.60
C PHE A 9 -15.29 7.52 -14.43
N ASP A 10 -15.22 7.67 -15.75
CA ASP A 10 -15.54 6.54 -16.61
C ASP A 10 -14.51 5.45 -16.30
N HIS A 11 -14.92 4.42 -15.56
CA HIS A 11 -14.04 3.33 -15.14
C HIS A 11 -13.36 2.63 -16.32
N LYS A 12 -13.91 2.74 -17.54
CA LYS A 12 -13.28 2.26 -18.77
C LYS A 12 -11.99 3.01 -19.15
N LYS A 13 -11.72 4.16 -18.54
CA LYS A 13 -10.54 5.01 -18.82
C LYS A 13 -9.40 4.86 -17.81
N ILE A 14 -9.60 4.15 -16.70
CA ILE A 14 -8.52 3.90 -15.74
C ILE A 14 -7.86 2.56 -16.08
N ASN A 15 -6.63 2.61 -16.56
CA ASN A 15 -5.82 1.41 -16.74
C ASN A 15 -4.95 1.20 -15.50
N ILE A 16 -5.00 0.00 -14.91
CA ILE A 16 -4.22 -0.35 -13.72
C ILE A 16 -3.18 -1.39 -14.12
N LYS A 17 -1.90 -1.09 -13.91
CA LYS A 17 -0.82 -2.08 -14.04
C LYS A 17 -0.34 -2.58 -12.68
N THR A 18 -0.26 -3.89 -12.51
CA THR A 18 0.27 -4.50 -11.28
C THR A 18 1.69 -5.01 -11.46
N SER A 19 2.51 -4.93 -10.42
CA SER A 19 3.88 -5.44 -10.45
C SER A 19 4.45 -5.69 -9.06
N VAL A 20 5.51 -6.48 -8.98
CA VAL A 20 6.40 -6.51 -7.82
C VAL A 20 7.44 -5.42 -8.03
N ASP A 21 7.40 -4.34 -7.23
CA ASP A 21 8.38 -3.25 -7.39
C ASP A 21 9.69 -3.57 -6.69
N ALA A 22 9.64 -4.24 -5.54
CA ALA A 22 10.85 -4.63 -4.83
C ALA A 22 10.72 -5.93 -4.04
N ILE A 23 11.80 -6.71 -4.05
CA ILE A 23 12.00 -7.85 -3.15
C ILE A 23 13.26 -7.59 -2.35
N HIS A 24 13.19 -7.84 -1.05
CA HIS A 24 14.30 -7.60 -0.16
C HIS A 24 14.67 -8.88 0.59
N LEU A 25 15.82 -9.43 0.24
CA LEU A 25 16.34 -10.70 0.73
C LEU A 25 17.38 -10.47 1.83
N ILE A 26 17.38 -11.32 2.84
CA ILE A 26 18.42 -11.35 3.86
C ILE A 26 18.97 -12.76 3.96
N ALA A 27 20.30 -12.88 3.98
CA ALA A 27 20.96 -14.12 4.35
C ALA A 27 21.82 -13.87 5.59
N PHE A 28 21.63 -14.73 6.59
CA PHE A 28 22.38 -14.71 7.84
C PHE A 28 23.39 -15.85 7.81
N ARG A 29 24.65 -15.54 8.15
CA ARG A 29 25.81 -16.45 8.23
C ARG A 29 26.42 -16.84 6.87
N HIS A 30 27.76 -16.92 6.89
CA HIS A 30 28.66 -17.41 5.84
C HIS A 30 28.21 -17.16 4.40
N CYS A 31 28.22 -15.89 3.99
CA CYS A 31 28.28 -15.61 2.57
C CYS A 31 29.65 -16.07 2.06
N PRO A 32 29.72 -17.02 1.12
CA PRO A 32 31.00 -17.48 0.60
C PRO A 32 31.81 -16.29 0.08
N SER A 33 33.12 -16.29 0.30
CA SER A 33 34.04 -15.27 -0.24
C SER A 33 33.78 -15.02 -1.73
N LYS A 34 33.50 -16.10 -2.46
CA LYS A 34 33.21 -16.12 -3.90
C LYS A 34 31.88 -15.50 -4.30
N PHE A 35 30.91 -15.32 -3.40
CA PHE A 35 29.57 -14.80 -3.76
C PHE A 35 29.66 -13.42 -4.42
N MET A 36 30.50 -12.55 -3.86
CA MET A 36 30.74 -11.22 -4.41
C MET A 36 31.37 -11.30 -5.79
N ASP A 37 32.34 -12.19 -5.99
CA ASP A 37 33.02 -12.38 -7.27
C ASP A 37 32.07 -12.93 -8.33
N ILE A 38 31.19 -13.86 -7.97
CA ILE A 38 30.17 -14.41 -8.86
C ILE A 38 29.18 -13.32 -9.28
N LEU A 39 28.73 -12.46 -8.35
CA LEU A 39 27.90 -11.31 -8.70
C LEU A 39 28.63 -10.34 -9.64
N ASN A 40 29.91 -10.05 -9.40
CA ASN A 40 30.68 -9.16 -10.27
C ASN A 40 30.92 -9.77 -11.67
N ARG A 41 31.01 -11.10 -11.80
CA ARG A 41 31.13 -11.78 -13.09
C ARG A 41 29.82 -11.78 -13.89
N ARG A 42 28.67 -11.76 -13.21
CA ARG A 42 27.34 -11.81 -13.86
C ARG A 42 26.72 -10.44 -14.10
N TYR A 43 27.09 -9.44 -13.30
CA TYR A 43 26.45 -8.14 -13.35
C TYR A 43 27.48 -7.01 -13.28
N ASN A 44 27.25 -5.99 -14.10
CA ASN A 44 28.08 -4.79 -14.12
C ASN A 44 27.88 -3.99 -12.84
N VAL A 45 28.98 -3.69 -12.14
CA VAL A 45 28.96 -2.86 -10.93
C VAL A 45 28.82 -1.40 -11.33
N ILE A 46 27.71 -0.77 -10.97
CA ILE A 46 27.45 0.65 -11.23
C ILE A 46 27.99 1.52 -10.08
N ARG A 47 27.95 1.00 -8.85
CA ARG A 47 28.33 1.76 -7.65
C ARG A 47 28.90 0.84 -6.60
N ASN A 48 29.95 1.30 -5.91
CA ASN A 48 30.54 0.59 -4.76
C ASN A 48 31.01 1.62 -3.72
N VAL A 49 30.25 1.79 -2.64
CA VAL A 49 30.50 2.84 -1.64
C VAL A 49 30.49 2.30 -0.22
N ARG A 50 31.22 2.95 0.68
CA ARG A 50 31.13 2.74 2.13
C ARG A 50 29.94 3.55 2.66
N ILE A 51 29.04 2.92 3.43
CA ILE A 51 27.81 3.58 3.93
C ILE A 51 28.00 4.15 5.34
N LYS A 52 28.76 3.47 6.20
CA LYS A 52 29.00 3.85 7.60
C LYS A 52 30.42 3.51 8.05
N LYS A 53 30.82 4.01 9.23
CA LYS A 53 32.12 3.67 9.86
C LYS A 53 32.26 2.14 10.10
N ASP A 54 31.18 1.41 10.32
CA ASP A 54 31.17 -0.01 10.75
C ASP A 54 31.35 -1.06 9.64
N TYR A 55 32.30 -0.85 8.71
CA TYR A 55 32.61 -1.79 7.61
C TYR A 55 31.41 -2.21 6.75
N LYS A 56 30.35 -1.38 6.75
CA LYS A 56 29.15 -1.57 5.96
C LYS A 56 29.35 -0.95 4.57
N ARG A 57 29.18 -1.76 3.54
CA ARG A 57 29.33 -1.35 2.14
C ARG A 57 28.02 -1.54 1.38
N GLU A 58 27.84 -0.71 0.37
CA GLU A 58 26.81 -0.82 -0.64
C GLU A 58 27.49 -1.11 -1.98
N ARG A 59 26.97 -2.10 -2.70
CA ARG A 59 27.21 -2.26 -4.13
C ARG A 59 25.88 -2.22 -4.87
N LYS A 60 25.89 -1.61 -6.05
CA LYS A 60 24.74 -1.60 -6.97
C LYS A 60 25.18 -2.22 -8.27
N TYR A 61 24.38 -3.16 -8.76
CA TYR A 61 24.60 -3.92 -9.97
C TYR A 61 23.48 -3.62 -10.97
N ALA A 62 23.86 -3.41 -12.23
CA ALA A 62 22.91 -3.28 -13.33
C ALA A 62 22.25 -4.64 -13.60
N THR A 63 20.96 -4.64 -13.94
CA THR A 63 20.27 -5.81 -14.51
C THR A 63 19.44 -5.37 -15.70
N GLU A 64 18.96 -6.31 -16.50
CA GLU A 64 18.12 -6.02 -17.67
C GLU A 64 16.87 -5.19 -17.33
N SER A 65 16.19 -5.51 -16.22
CA SER A 65 14.90 -4.89 -15.85
C SER A 65 15.01 -3.80 -14.79
N GLY A 66 16.19 -3.57 -14.22
CA GLY A 66 16.34 -2.72 -13.05
C GLY A 66 17.72 -2.81 -12.44
N ASN A 67 17.80 -2.91 -11.12
CA ASN A 67 19.09 -3.02 -10.43
C ASN A 67 19.01 -3.96 -9.22
N ILE A 68 20.11 -4.64 -8.96
CA ILE A 68 20.35 -5.31 -7.68
C ILE A 68 21.15 -4.36 -6.79
N ARG A 69 20.63 -4.01 -5.63
CA ARG A 69 21.38 -3.29 -4.60
C ARG A 69 21.74 -4.26 -3.48
N LEU A 70 23.04 -4.43 -3.25
CA LEU A 70 23.59 -5.28 -2.22
C LEU A 70 24.18 -4.42 -1.10
N ILE A 71 23.68 -4.60 0.11
CA ILE A 71 24.23 -4.02 1.32
C ILE A 71 24.83 -5.15 2.15
N TYR A 72 26.10 -5.03 2.52
CA TYR A 72 26.80 -6.08 3.26
C TYR A 72 27.70 -5.49 4.34
N LYS A 73 27.96 -6.28 5.39
CA LYS A 73 28.86 -5.91 6.48
C LYS A 73 30.07 -6.84 6.46
N LEU A 74 31.25 -6.26 6.27
CA LEU A 74 32.51 -7.00 6.39
C LEU A 74 32.80 -7.33 7.85
N ARG A 75 33.52 -8.44 8.09
CA ARG A 75 33.91 -8.83 9.46
C ARG A 75 34.94 -7.87 10.08
N SER A 76 35.83 -7.30 9.27
CA SER A 76 36.80 -6.28 9.67
C SER A 76 37.19 -5.41 8.48
N ALA A 77 38.03 -4.39 8.69
CA ALA A 77 38.56 -3.53 7.62
C ALA A 77 39.30 -4.33 6.54
N ASN A 78 40.02 -5.37 6.97
CA ASN A 78 40.99 -6.11 6.15
C ASN A 78 40.41 -7.43 5.59
N TYR A 79 39.23 -7.85 6.04
CA TYR A 79 38.60 -9.09 5.54
C TYR A 79 37.61 -8.80 4.42
N GLY A 80 37.81 -9.45 3.27
CA GLY A 80 36.90 -9.38 2.11
C GLY A 80 35.54 -10.07 2.33
N ASN A 81 35.40 -10.90 3.37
CA ASN A 81 34.24 -11.78 3.52
C ASN A 81 33.08 -11.12 4.29
N PRO A 82 31.88 -11.02 3.69
CA PRO A 82 30.73 -10.47 4.39
C PRO A 82 30.19 -11.43 5.45
N SER A 83 29.93 -10.90 6.64
CA SER A 83 29.28 -11.62 7.76
C SER A 83 27.78 -11.87 7.54
N SER A 84 27.15 -10.96 6.80
CA SER A 84 25.74 -10.96 6.42
C SER A 84 25.56 -10.03 5.23
N PHE A 85 24.50 -10.25 4.46
CA PHE A 85 24.10 -9.34 3.41
C PHE A 85 22.58 -9.18 3.32
N GLN A 86 22.19 -8.02 2.79
CA GLN A 86 20.85 -7.63 2.44
C GLN A 86 20.86 -7.33 0.94
N LEU A 87 20.02 -8.02 0.18
CA LEU A 87 19.96 -7.89 -1.27
C LEU A 87 18.58 -7.37 -1.65
N TYR A 88 18.55 -6.18 -2.24
CA TYR A 88 17.36 -5.52 -2.77
C TYR A 88 17.30 -5.76 -4.28
N LEU A 89 16.21 -6.36 -4.73
CA LEU A 89 15.86 -6.50 -6.13
C LEU A 89 14.83 -5.44 -6.47
N HIS A 90 15.17 -4.50 -7.34
CA HIS A 90 14.22 -3.52 -7.86
C HIS A 90 13.68 -3.97 -9.20
N GLN A 91 12.34 -4.01 -9.32
CA GLN A 91 11.60 -4.48 -10.49
C GLN A 91 12.09 -5.86 -10.96
N PRO A 92 12.06 -6.89 -10.07
CA PRO A 92 12.56 -8.22 -10.39
C PRO A 92 11.77 -8.84 -11.55
N SER A 93 12.49 -9.35 -12.55
CA SER A 93 11.96 -10.25 -13.57
C SER A 93 12.07 -11.70 -13.13
N THR A 94 11.25 -12.59 -13.71
CA THR A 94 11.35 -14.05 -13.51
C THR A 94 12.77 -14.57 -13.79
N ILE A 95 13.40 -14.07 -14.86
CA ILE A 95 14.77 -14.42 -15.24
C ILE A 95 15.75 -14.00 -14.14
N SER A 96 15.67 -12.76 -13.65
CA SER A 96 16.56 -12.26 -12.60
C SER A 96 16.40 -13.04 -11.29
N MET A 97 15.18 -13.41 -10.92
CA MET A 97 14.89 -14.21 -9.73
C MET A 97 15.44 -15.62 -9.85
N ASN A 98 15.25 -16.29 -11.00
CA ASN A 98 15.76 -17.64 -11.25
C ASN A 98 17.29 -17.67 -11.27
N ASN A 99 17.93 -16.70 -11.93
CA ASN A 99 19.39 -16.60 -11.99
C ASN A 99 20.00 -16.44 -10.59
N LEU A 100 19.39 -15.62 -9.74
CA LEU A 100 19.81 -15.46 -8.35
C LEU A 100 19.50 -16.70 -7.50
N SER A 101 18.34 -17.34 -7.70
CA SER A 101 17.99 -18.58 -7.00
C SER A 101 19.02 -19.68 -7.27
N ASN A 102 19.38 -19.89 -8.54
CA ASN A 102 20.40 -20.86 -8.93
C ASN A 102 21.77 -20.52 -8.33
N LEU A 103 22.11 -19.23 -8.28
CA LEU A 103 23.34 -18.76 -7.64
C LEU A 103 23.35 -19.08 -6.14
N PHE A 104 22.24 -18.80 -5.45
CA PHE A 104 22.13 -19.09 -4.03
C PHE A 104 22.20 -20.59 -3.75
N ALA A 105 21.47 -21.41 -4.51
CA ALA A 105 21.48 -22.86 -4.38
C ALA A 105 22.89 -23.46 -4.59
N ALA A 106 23.60 -23.04 -5.66
CA ALA A 106 24.96 -23.48 -5.96
C ALA A 106 25.99 -23.10 -4.88
N ASN A 107 25.65 -22.19 -3.97
CA ASN A 107 26.52 -21.70 -2.92
C ASN A 107 26.00 -22.07 -1.50
N GLY A 108 24.98 -22.92 -1.40
CA GLY A 108 24.38 -23.30 -0.10
C GLY A 108 23.76 -22.13 0.66
N ILE A 109 23.36 -21.06 -0.04
CA ILE A 109 22.77 -19.87 0.56
C ILE A 109 21.25 -20.00 0.55
N ASN A 110 20.63 -19.86 1.72
CA ASN A 110 19.17 -19.88 1.86
C ASN A 110 18.67 -18.48 2.22
N PRO A 111 18.34 -17.63 1.23
CA PRO A 111 17.86 -16.27 1.50
C PRO A 111 16.43 -16.28 2.07
N ILE A 112 16.15 -15.33 2.96
CA ILE A 112 14.82 -15.10 3.51
C ILE A 112 14.23 -13.85 2.88
N VAL A 113 13.00 -13.95 2.37
CA VAL A 113 12.23 -12.77 1.94
C VAL A 113 11.84 -11.96 3.18
N SER A 114 12.54 -10.86 3.39
CA SER A 114 12.35 -9.99 4.55
C SER A 114 11.32 -8.90 4.30
N HIS A 115 11.13 -8.53 3.04
CA HIS A 115 10.24 -7.46 2.63
C HIS A 115 9.88 -7.58 1.14
N LEU A 116 8.64 -7.24 0.81
CA LEU A 116 8.05 -7.32 -0.52
C LEU A 116 7.21 -6.06 -0.75
N GLU A 117 7.40 -5.42 -1.91
CA GLU A 117 6.60 -4.28 -2.35
C GLU A 117 5.78 -4.68 -3.57
N LEU A 118 4.46 -4.66 -3.43
CA LEU A 118 3.51 -4.82 -4.52
C LEU A 118 3.03 -3.44 -4.96
N ALA A 119 2.98 -3.20 -6.26
CA ALA A 119 2.62 -1.91 -6.84
C ALA A 119 1.41 -2.02 -7.75
N TRP A 120 0.55 -0.99 -7.69
CA TRP A 120 -0.55 -0.72 -8.63
C TRP A 120 -0.32 0.66 -9.25
N ASP A 121 -0.10 0.68 -10.56
CA ASP A 121 0.14 1.88 -11.37
C ASP A 121 -1.16 2.27 -12.06
N PHE A 122 -1.72 3.41 -11.68
CA PHE A 122 -2.94 3.96 -12.23
C PHE A 122 -2.61 4.95 -13.34
N PHE A 123 -3.00 4.60 -14.55
CA PHE A 123 -2.92 5.44 -15.75
C PHE A 123 -4.31 5.97 -16.04
N LEU A 124 -4.38 7.26 -16.34
CA LEU A 124 -5.63 7.95 -16.69
C LEU A 124 -5.31 9.10 -17.63
N ASP A 125 -6.12 9.23 -18.67
CA ASP A 125 -5.96 10.29 -19.67
C ASP A 125 -6.45 11.65 -19.13
N GLY A 126 -5.70 12.71 -19.44
CA GLY A 126 -6.07 14.10 -19.11
C GLY A 126 -5.89 14.51 -17.65
N GLN A 127 -6.71 15.47 -17.19
CA GLN A 127 -6.56 16.11 -15.87
C GLN A 127 -7.05 15.26 -14.68
N GLY A 128 -7.62 14.09 -14.93
CA GLY A 128 -8.24 13.26 -13.88
C GLY A 128 -7.26 12.64 -12.89
N LEU A 129 -5.96 12.58 -13.21
CA LEU A 129 -4.96 11.99 -12.33
C LEU A 129 -4.87 12.74 -10.98
N SER A 130 -4.78 14.07 -10.98
CA SER A 130 -4.64 14.82 -9.71
C SER A 130 -5.80 14.55 -8.76
N PHE A 131 -7.02 14.49 -9.31
CA PHE A 131 -8.22 14.13 -8.58
C PHE A 131 -8.18 12.67 -8.09
N LEU A 132 -7.72 11.74 -8.92
CA LEU A 132 -7.56 10.33 -8.53
C LEU A 132 -6.57 10.17 -7.37
N LYS A 133 -5.46 10.90 -7.37
CA LYS A 133 -4.49 10.83 -6.28
C LYS A 133 -5.11 11.31 -4.97
N GLU A 134 -5.72 12.49 -5.00
CA GLU A 134 -6.42 13.04 -3.83
C GLU A 134 -7.51 12.07 -3.33
N TYR A 135 -8.25 11.46 -4.27
CA TYR A 135 -9.26 10.46 -3.95
C TYR A 135 -8.63 9.27 -3.23
N LEU A 136 -7.59 8.64 -3.78
CA LEU A 136 -6.92 7.48 -3.19
C LEU A 136 -6.35 7.81 -1.80
N GLU A 137 -5.70 8.97 -1.64
CA GLU A 137 -5.14 9.41 -0.35
C GLU A 137 -6.20 9.58 0.74
N ASN A 138 -7.38 10.08 0.38
CA ASN A 138 -8.48 10.31 1.32
C ASN A 138 -9.27 9.05 1.66
N HIS A 139 -9.17 8.01 0.82
CA HIS A 139 -10.04 6.84 0.89
C HIS A 139 -9.28 5.54 1.14
N VAL A 140 -7.95 5.51 1.14
CA VAL A 140 -7.18 4.30 1.50
C VAL A 140 -7.06 4.15 3.01
N PHE A 141 -7.42 2.98 3.53
CA PHE A 141 -7.32 2.66 4.94
C PHE A 141 -6.56 1.35 5.14
N LEU A 142 -5.51 1.39 5.96
CA LEU A 142 -4.77 0.19 6.34
C LEU A 142 -5.55 -0.59 7.41
N LYS A 143 -5.77 -1.89 7.20
CA LYS A 143 -6.40 -2.75 8.21
C LYS A 143 -5.47 -2.92 9.39
N TYR A 144 -6.03 -2.72 10.58
CA TYR A 144 -5.31 -2.74 11.84
C TYR A 144 -4.28 -1.63 12.07
N GLN A 145 -4.46 -0.48 11.43
CA GLN A 145 -3.58 0.68 11.61
C GLN A 145 -3.59 1.17 13.06
N ARG A 146 -2.40 1.34 13.65
CA ARG A 146 -2.21 1.89 15.01
C ARG A 146 -1.63 3.29 15.01
N SER A 147 -0.82 3.63 14.01
CA SER A 147 -0.19 4.96 13.87
C SER A 147 -0.98 5.85 12.93
N HIS A 148 -0.78 7.15 13.00
CA HIS A 148 -1.39 8.09 12.07
C HIS A 148 -0.78 8.00 10.66
N SER A 149 -1.60 8.28 9.66
CA SER A 149 -1.16 8.53 8.29
C SER A 149 -0.46 9.89 8.22
N PHE A 150 0.53 10.04 7.34
CA PHE A 150 1.24 11.30 7.15
C PHE A 150 1.65 11.50 5.69
N LYS A 151 1.97 12.74 5.33
CA LYS A 151 2.56 13.08 4.03
C LYS A 151 4.01 13.50 4.22
N TYR A 152 4.89 13.00 3.37
CA TYR A 152 6.27 13.47 3.29
C TYR A 152 6.59 13.75 1.83
N LYS A 153 6.85 15.02 1.51
CA LYS A 153 6.85 15.55 0.14
C LYS A 153 5.52 15.18 -0.54
N ASP A 154 5.55 14.73 -1.79
CA ASP A 154 4.34 14.34 -2.54
C ASP A 154 3.89 12.89 -2.30
N THR A 155 4.47 12.21 -1.32
CA THR A 155 4.11 10.83 -0.97
C THR A 155 3.24 10.80 0.28
N PHE A 156 2.08 10.19 0.17
CA PHE A 156 1.22 9.85 1.28
C PHE A 156 1.58 8.46 1.82
N TYR A 157 1.63 8.33 3.14
CA TYR A 157 1.89 7.09 3.85
C TYR A 157 0.75 6.81 4.82
N THR A 158 0.22 5.58 4.82
CA THR A 158 -0.78 5.19 5.83
C THR A 158 -0.19 5.09 7.24
N ASN A 159 1.12 4.96 7.37
CA ASN A 159 1.83 4.76 8.64
C ASN A 159 3.33 4.92 8.48
N ASP A 160 4.08 4.90 9.59
CA ASP A 160 5.54 4.71 9.55
C ASP A 160 5.84 3.27 9.11
N ILE A 161 5.88 3.08 7.78
CA ILE A 161 6.15 1.81 7.10
C ILE A 161 7.43 1.15 7.62
N ARG A 162 8.47 1.94 7.94
CA ARG A 162 9.76 1.42 8.40
C ARG A 162 9.68 0.69 9.74
N LYS A 163 8.68 1.01 10.57
CA LYS A 163 8.46 0.40 11.89
C LYS A 163 7.27 -0.55 11.92
N SER A 164 6.52 -0.65 10.83
CA SER A 164 5.28 -1.39 10.77
C SER A 164 5.47 -2.73 10.06
N SER A 165 4.60 -3.71 10.30
CA SER A 165 4.67 -4.99 9.58
C SER A 165 4.16 -4.91 8.14
N LYS A 166 3.41 -3.84 7.83
CA LYS A 166 2.87 -3.51 6.52
C LYS A 166 2.57 -2.01 6.45
N GLY A 167 2.44 -1.48 5.24
CA GLY A 167 1.86 -0.16 5.02
C GLY A 167 1.59 0.10 3.57
N VAL A 168 0.88 1.19 3.29
CA VAL A 168 0.59 1.64 1.93
C VAL A 168 1.21 3.01 1.73
N ARG A 169 1.82 3.22 0.56
CA ARG A 169 2.26 4.53 0.09
C ARG A 169 1.65 4.89 -1.25
N ILE A 170 1.30 6.16 -1.41
CA ILE A 170 0.70 6.70 -2.64
C ILE A 170 1.52 7.90 -3.08
N TYR A 171 2.00 7.89 -4.32
CA TYR A 171 2.81 8.99 -4.85
C TYR A 171 2.70 9.10 -6.37
N TRP A 172 3.11 10.27 -6.85
CA TRP A 172 3.37 10.48 -8.27
C TRP A 172 4.68 9.79 -8.65
N ARG A 173 4.67 8.96 -9.69
CA ARG A 173 5.92 8.47 -10.28
C ARG A 173 6.25 9.32 -11.50
N PRO A 174 7.15 10.32 -11.39
CA PRO A 174 7.51 11.16 -12.52
C PRO A 174 8.23 10.33 -13.59
N LYS A 175 8.00 10.64 -14.87
CA LYS A 175 8.54 9.90 -16.02
C LYS A 175 10.07 9.82 -15.98
N LYS A 176 10.59 8.60 -15.89
CA LYS A 176 11.76 8.19 -16.68
C LYS A 176 11.38 7.31 -17.89
N SER A 177 10.07 7.08 -18.10
CA SER A 177 9.54 6.16 -19.12
C SER A 177 8.60 6.88 -20.10
N PHE A 178 8.51 6.40 -21.34
CA PHE A 178 7.69 6.95 -22.44
C PHE A 178 6.19 7.17 -22.10
N ILE A 179 5.65 6.50 -21.09
CA ILE A 179 4.20 6.19 -20.91
C ILE A 179 3.36 7.30 -20.23
N GLY A 180 3.95 8.38 -19.74
CA GLY A 180 3.21 9.47 -19.06
C GLY A 180 3.40 9.47 -17.55
N ASN A 181 2.88 10.50 -16.88
CA ASN A 181 2.80 10.52 -15.42
C ASN A 181 1.72 9.53 -14.98
N TYR A 182 1.96 8.81 -13.90
CA TYR A 182 0.97 7.92 -13.29
C TYR A 182 1.01 8.01 -11.77
N ILE A 183 -0.08 7.56 -11.16
CA ILE A 183 -0.17 7.45 -9.70
C ILE A 183 0.16 6.03 -9.34
N ARG A 184 1.03 5.88 -8.36
CA ARG A 184 1.36 4.56 -7.84
C ARG A 184 0.84 4.40 -6.42
N VAL A 185 0.21 3.27 -6.18
CA VAL A 185 -0.09 2.74 -4.84
C VAL A 185 0.84 1.56 -4.60
N GLU A 186 1.58 1.55 -3.50
CA GLU A 186 2.44 0.42 -3.13
C GLU A 186 2.03 -0.15 -1.77
N LEU A 187 1.82 -1.45 -1.72
CA LEU A 187 1.66 -2.22 -0.49
C LEU A 187 3.00 -2.82 -0.11
N GLU A 188 3.50 -2.39 1.04
CA GLU A 188 4.70 -2.89 1.66
C GLU A 188 4.32 -4.00 2.66
N LEU A 189 4.94 -5.18 2.54
CA LEU A 189 4.77 -6.31 3.45
C LEU A 189 6.11 -6.75 4.02
N HIS A 190 6.22 -6.82 5.35
CA HIS A 190 7.44 -7.25 6.03
C HIS A 190 7.41 -8.72 6.43
N ARG A 191 8.60 -9.23 6.79
CA ARG A 191 8.93 -10.62 7.14
C ARG A 191 7.88 -11.36 7.96
N ARG A 192 7.24 -10.71 8.94
CA ARG A 192 6.21 -11.36 9.77
C ARG A 192 5.02 -11.83 8.93
N ILE A 193 4.52 -10.97 8.05
CA ILE A 193 3.38 -11.29 7.17
C ILE A 193 3.83 -12.28 6.09
N LEU A 194 4.98 -12.04 5.45
CA LEU A 194 5.49 -12.90 4.38
C LEU A 194 5.71 -14.35 4.84
N ARG A 195 6.17 -14.54 6.08
CA ARG A 195 6.31 -15.88 6.69
C ARG A 195 4.97 -16.57 6.88
N ASN A 196 3.96 -15.84 7.35
CA ASN A 196 2.61 -16.39 7.53
C ASN A 196 1.99 -16.80 6.18
N LEU A 197 2.30 -16.04 5.12
CA LEU A 197 1.91 -16.34 3.75
C LEU A 197 2.77 -17.43 3.09
N LYS A 198 3.81 -17.93 3.76
CA LYS A 198 4.78 -18.89 3.20
C LYS A 198 5.40 -18.39 1.88
N ILE A 199 5.64 -17.08 1.76
CA ILE A 199 6.34 -16.49 0.61
C ILE A 199 7.84 -16.76 0.77
N ASN A 200 8.38 -17.55 -0.14
CA ASN A 200 9.78 -17.97 -0.18
C ASN A 200 10.45 -17.43 -1.44
N PHE A 201 11.78 -17.37 -1.45
CA PHE A 201 12.55 -17.02 -2.65
C PHE A 201 13.01 -18.31 -3.37
N PRO A 202 12.92 -18.39 -4.71
CA PRO A 202 12.32 -17.42 -5.63
C PRO A 202 10.79 -17.35 -5.45
N ILE A 203 10.22 -16.16 -5.60
CA ILE A 203 8.78 -15.97 -5.43
C ILE A 203 8.06 -16.53 -6.66
N LYS A 204 7.24 -17.55 -6.46
CA LYS A 204 6.41 -18.13 -7.52
C LYS A 204 5.17 -17.24 -7.77
N PRO A 205 4.67 -17.15 -9.01
CA PRO A 205 3.47 -16.35 -9.30
C PRO A 205 2.28 -16.69 -8.40
N GLN A 206 2.06 -17.96 -8.08
CA GLN A 206 0.95 -18.41 -7.22
C GLN A 206 1.06 -17.88 -5.78
N GLN A 207 2.27 -17.55 -5.30
CA GLN A 207 2.48 -16.95 -3.97
C GLN A 207 2.17 -15.45 -3.94
N LEU A 208 1.97 -14.82 -5.11
CA LEU A 208 1.57 -13.42 -5.26
C LEU A 208 0.05 -13.25 -5.37
N ASP A 209 -0.73 -14.34 -5.37
CA ASP A 209 -2.19 -14.31 -5.28
C ASP A 209 -2.64 -13.98 -3.86
N LEU A 210 -2.39 -12.74 -3.47
CA LEU A 210 -2.70 -12.23 -2.14
C LEU A 210 -4.04 -11.52 -2.17
N ASP A 211 -4.95 -11.91 -1.26
CA ASP A 211 -6.12 -11.10 -0.97
C ASP A 211 -5.69 -9.82 -0.23
N TYR A 212 -5.37 -8.78 -1.01
CA TYR A 212 -4.88 -7.50 -0.52
C TYR A 212 -5.86 -6.81 0.45
N ARG A 213 -7.16 -7.16 0.38
CA ARG A 213 -8.19 -6.65 1.30
C ARG A 213 -7.91 -7.03 2.74
N ASN A 214 -7.07 -8.03 3.01
CA ASN A 214 -6.62 -8.35 4.36
C ASN A 214 -5.61 -7.33 4.92
N TYR A 215 -5.03 -6.50 4.05
CA TYR A 215 -3.99 -5.53 4.41
C TYR A 215 -4.49 -4.10 4.37
N PHE A 216 -5.20 -3.71 3.33
CA PHE A 216 -5.79 -2.39 3.17
C PHE A 216 -7.11 -2.48 2.40
N GLU A 217 -7.95 -1.46 2.52
CA GLU A 217 -9.15 -1.34 1.69
C GLU A 217 -9.50 0.12 1.47
N PHE A 218 -10.27 0.38 0.41
CA PHE A 218 -10.81 1.70 0.18
C PHE A 218 -12.13 1.87 0.91
N ARG A 219 -12.26 2.95 1.69
CA ARG A 219 -13.47 3.29 2.42
C ARG A 219 -13.86 4.74 2.22
N TYR A 220 -15.15 5.04 2.31
CA TYR A 220 -15.67 6.40 2.33
C TYR A 220 -16.36 6.70 3.66
N LEU A 221 -16.39 7.97 4.03
CA LEU A 221 -17.15 8.43 5.19
C LEU A 221 -18.64 8.45 4.85
N ASN A 222 -19.41 7.63 5.55
CA ASN A 222 -20.87 7.72 5.55
C ASN A 222 -21.30 8.95 6.38
N GLY A 223 -21.34 10.10 5.72
CA GLY A 223 -21.74 11.37 6.32
C GLY A 223 -23.11 11.29 6.99
N ARG A 224 -24.08 10.58 6.40
CA ARG A 224 -25.42 10.40 7.01
C ARG A 224 -25.34 9.68 8.36
N ALA A 225 -24.59 8.58 8.43
CA ALA A 225 -24.40 7.83 9.66
C ALA A 225 -23.66 8.66 10.73
N LEU A 226 -22.65 9.43 10.32
CA LEU A 226 -21.92 10.34 11.21
C LEU A 226 -22.81 11.46 11.75
N ILE A 227 -23.58 12.13 10.89
CA ILE A 227 -24.52 13.19 11.29
C ILE A 227 -25.55 12.63 12.26
N ASN A 228 -26.18 11.50 11.94
CA ASN A 228 -27.15 10.86 12.82
C ASN A 228 -26.56 10.54 14.20
N TYR A 229 -25.30 10.10 14.25
CA TYR A 229 -24.61 9.89 15.51
C TYR A 229 -24.38 11.19 16.29
N LEU A 230 -23.88 12.24 15.64
CA LEU A 230 -23.64 13.54 16.28
C LEU A 230 -24.94 14.13 16.84
N VAL A 231 -26.03 14.05 16.09
CA VAL A 231 -27.36 14.47 16.56
C VAL A 231 -27.77 13.68 17.81
N ARG A 232 -27.72 12.34 17.76
CA ARG A 232 -28.07 11.48 18.91
C ARG A 232 -27.20 11.77 20.14
N ARG A 233 -25.90 11.98 19.96
CA ARG A 233 -24.96 12.28 21.05
C ARG A 233 -25.29 13.62 21.71
N ASN A 234 -25.50 14.67 20.92
CA ASN A 234 -25.81 16.00 21.45
C ASN A 234 -27.18 16.02 22.15
N LEU A 235 -28.17 15.32 21.60
CA LEU A 235 -29.46 15.12 22.26
C LEU A 235 -29.33 14.43 23.61
N LYS A 236 -28.48 13.40 23.70
CA LYS A 236 -28.22 12.72 24.97
C LYS A 236 -27.64 13.70 25.99
N ILE A 237 -26.59 14.45 25.63
CA ILE A 237 -25.97 15.45 26.50
C ILE A 237 -26.99 16.51 26.95
N ALA A 238 -27.83 17.01 26.04
CA ALA A 238 -28.85 18.00 26.37
C ALA A 238 -29.92 17.40 27.29
N ASN A 239 -30.36 16.17 27.03
CA ASN A 239 -31.33 15.48 27.88
C ASN A 239 -30.78 15.23 29.29
N ASP A 240 -29.53 14.79 29.40
CA ASP A 240 -28.88 14.52 30.68
C ASP A 240 -28.73 15.81 31.53
N ARG A 241 -28.70 16.99 30.88
CA ARG A 241 -28.59 18.30 31.55
C ARG A 241 -29.92 18.99 31.85
N PHE A 242 -30.90 18.84 30.97
CA PHE A 242 -32.11 19.65 30.98
C PHE A 242 -33.41 18.83 31.11
N ASN A 243 -33.31 17.51 31.25
CA ASN A 243 -34.43 16.58 31.41
C ASN A 243 -35.58 16.82 30.39
N LEU A 244 -35.21 16.79 29.11
CA LEU A 244 -36.06 17.23 28.00
C LEU A 244 -37.24 16.27 27.77
N ASN A 245 -38.44 16.84 27.56
CA ASN A 245 -39.61 16.08 27.10
C ASN A 245 -39.47 15.64 25.63
N GLN A 246 -40.36 14.76 25.14
CA GLN A 246 -40.26 14.21 23.77
C GLN A 246 -40.35 15.27 22.67
N PHE A 247 -41.20 16.28 22.85
CA PHE A 247 -41.36 17.37 21.88
C PHE A 247 -40.07 18.20 21.78
N LEU A 248 -39.49 18.60 22.90
CA LEU A 248 -38.22 19.34 22.96
C LEU A 248 -37.06 18.50 22.40
N LYS A 249 -37.04 17.18 22.64
CA LYS A 249 -36.07 16.27 22.01
C LYS A 249 -36.20 16.26 20.49
N ALA A 250 -37.40 16.20 19.94
CA ALA A 250 -37.63 16.21 18.50
C ALA A 250 -37.21 17.55 17.88
N LEU A 251 -37.54 18.67 18.54
CA LEU A 251 -37.25 20.03 18.09
C LEU A 251 -35.74 20.33 18.13
N LEU A 252 -35.05 19.97 19.22
CA LEU A 252 -33.59 20.03 19.32
C LEU A 252 -32.91 19.09 18.31
N SER A 253 -33.46 17.91 18.06
CA SER A 253 -32.91 16.96 17.08
C SER A 253 -32.97 17.54 15.68
N ALA A 254 -34.11 18.14 15.34
CA ALA A 254 -34.32 18.84 14.08
C ALA A 254 -33.38 20.04 14.00
N GLN A 255 -33.30 20.89 15.03
CA GLN A 255 -32.44 22.08 15.03
C GLN A 255 -30.96 21.72 14.93
N ILE A 256 -30.44 20.78 15.73
CA ILE A 256 -29.06 20.28 15.65
C ILE A 256 -28.81 19.64 14.28
N GLY A 257 -29.77 18.83 13.79
CA GLY A 257 -29.68 18.20 12.48
C GLY A 257 -29.67 19.21 11.34
N THR A 258 -30.41 20.30 11.45
CA THR A 258 -30.47 21.39 10.48
C THR A 258 -29.23 22.25 10.58
N SER A 259 -28.78 22.68 11.77
CA SER A 259 -27.52 23.42 11.95
C SER A 259 -26.31 22.65 11.42
N ILE A 260 -26.21 21.34 11.69
CA ILE A 260 -25.14 20.50 11.14
C ILE A 260 -25.22 20.40 9.60
N ARG A 261 -26.43 20.47 9.03
CA ARG A 261 -26.64 20.42 7.57
C ARG A 261 -26.53 21.80 6.90
N SER A 262 -26.93 22.87 7.57
CA SER A 262 -27.02 24.24 7.06
C SER A 262 -25.73 25.03 7.25
N LEU A 263 -24.87 24.63 8.19
CA LEU A 263 -23.52 25.18 8.32
C LEU A 263 -22.63 24.91 7.09
N THR A 264 -23.01 24.07 6.12
CA THR A 264 -22.07 23.64 5.08
C THR A 264 -22.71 23.05 3.82
N SER A 265 -22.28 23.55 2.66
CA SER A 265 -22.18 22.81 1.38
C SER A 265 -21.09 21.71 1.40
N MET A 266 -20.34 21.60 2.51
CA MET A 266 -19.26 20.64 2.77
C MET A 266 -19.35 19.90 4.15
N PRO A 267 -20.44 19.17 4.48
CA PRO A 267 -20.65 18.59 5.81
C PRO A 267 -19.60 17.53 6.22
N ILE A 268 -19.07 16.82 5.24
CA ILE A 268 -18.05 15.80 5.44
C ILE A 268 -16.71 16.44 5.78
N LEU A 269 -16.32 17.52 5.11
CA LEU A 269 -15.02 18.18 5.30
C LEU A 269 -14.93 18.91 6.65
N ALA A 270 -16.01 19.54 7.13
CA ALA A 270 -16.02 20.14 8.47
C ALA A 270 -15.96 19.08 9.58
N ALA A 271 -16.73 17.99 9.46
CA ALA A 271 -16.68 16.89 10.42
C ALA A 271 -15.31 16.16 10.40
N VAL A 272 -14.73 15.99 9.20
CA VAL A 272 -13.35 15.49 9.01
C VAL A 272 -12.33 16.47 9.60
N ARG A 273 -12.51 17.79 9.46
CA ARG A 273 -11.64 18.81 10.07
C ARG A 273 -11.74 18.82 11.59
N ILE A 274 -12.93 18.65 12.18
CA ILE A 274 -13.13 18.54 13.63
C ILE A 274 -12.50 17.27 14.19
N LEU A 275 -12.55 16.16 13.44
CA LEU A 275 -11.87 14.93 13.82
C LEU A 275 -10.33 15.09 13.68
N LYS A 276 -9.86 15.63 12.55
CA LYS A 276 -8.44 15.94 12.29
C LYS A 276 -7.86 16.93 13.30
N SER A 277 -8.57 17.98 13.70
CA SER A 277 -8.11 19.01 14.65
C SER A 277 -7.99 18.49 16.08
N LYS A 278 -8.63 17.36 16.41
CA LYS A 278 -8.45 16.65 17.68
C LYS A 278 -7.29 15.65 17.67
N GLY A 279 -6.41 15.69 16.67
CA GLY A 279 -5.23 14.82 16.56
C GLY A 279 -5.54 13.40 16.07
N TYR A 280 -6.82 13.06 15.89
CA TYR A 280 -7.24 11.77 15.37
C TYR A 280 -7.81 11.98 13.97
N GLY A 281 -6.97 11.81 12.93
CA GLY A 281 -7.52 11.42 11.63
C GLY A 281 -8.57 10.32 11.84
N LEU A 282 -9.69 10.35 11.10
CA LEU A 282 -10.80 9.38 11.25
C LEU A 282 -10.21 8.01 11.59
N PRO A 283 -10.45 7.46 12.81
CA PRO A 283 -9.87 6.18 13.17
C PRO A 283 -10.22 5.18 12.07
N ASN A 284 -9.26 4.37 11.61
CA ASN A 284 -9.52 3.34 10.59
C ASN A 284 -10.62 2.35 10.99
N TYR A 285 -11.10 2.41 12.23
CA TYR A 285 -12.20 1.62 12.79
C TYR A 285 -13.46 2.44 13.09
N SER A 286 -13.54 3.67 12.59
CA SER A 286 -14.76 4.46 12.68
C SER A 286 -15.89 3.68 12.01
N ARG A 287 -16.93 3.34 12.78
CA ARG A 287 -18.17 2.70 12.29
C ARG A 287 -18.88 3.50 11.19
N PHE A 288 -18.42 4.72 10.93
CA PHE A 288 -18.92 5.58 9.88
C PHE A 288 -18.15 5.41 8.57
N LEU A 289 -17.09 4.61 8.53
CA LEU A 289 -16.41 4.24 7.29
C LEU A 289 -17.10 3.04 6.67
N LYS A 290 -17.44 3.12 5.38
CA LYS A 290 -18.00 2.01 4.61
C LYS A 290 -17.07 1.63 3.44
N PRO A 291 -16.93 0.35 3.08
CA PRO A 291 -16.13 -0.07 1.93
C PRO A 291 -16.61 0.57 0.61
N ILE A 292 -15.65 0.91 -0.27
CA ILE A 292 -15.91 1.35 -1.64
C ILE A 292 -15.83 0.11 -2.55
N GLY A 293 -16.98 -0.49 -2.84
CA GLY A 293 -17.06 -1.77 -3.57
C GLY A 293 -16.39 -1.76 -4.94
N TRP A 294 -16.67 -0.76 -5.78
CA TRP A 294 -16.18 -0.73 -7.17
C TRP A 294 -14.66 -0.58 -7.27
N LEU A 295 -14.03 0.25 -6.42
CA LEU A 295 -12.57 0.46 -6.48
C LEU A 295 -11.82 -0.78 -5.99
N ASN A 296 -12.34 -1.45 -4.97
CA ASN A 296 -11.84 -2.77 -4.58
C ASN A 296 -12.01 -3.77 -5.73
N LEU A 297 -13.14 -3.78 -6.45
CA LEU A 297 -13.31 -4.66 -7.60
C LEU A 297 -12.30 -4.37 -8.72
N MET A 298 -12.07 -3.11 -9.10
CA MET A 298 -11.09 -2.74 -10.13
C MET A 298 -9.67 -3.18 -9.76
N VAL A 299 -9.26 -2.98 -8.51
CA VAL A 299 -7.94 -3.43 -8.03
C VAL A 299 -7.86 -4.96 -8.03
N ALA A 300 -8.93 -5.67 -7.67
CA ALA A 300 -8.98 -7.13 -7.73
C ALA A 300 -8.91 -7.67 -9.17
N GLU A 301 -9.66 -7.06 -10.10
CA GLU A 301 -9.65 -7.43 -11.53
C GLU A 301 -8.28 -7.22 -12.16
N ALA A 302 -7.61 -6.10 -11.85
CA ALA A 302 -6.27 -5.80 -12.33
C ALA A 302 -5.22 -6.83 -11.83
N VAL A 303 -5.33 -7.26 -10.57
CA VAL A 303 -4.49 -8.32 -9.98
C VAL A 303 -4.69 -9.64 -10.72
N CYS A 304 -5.93 -10.04 -10.98
CA CYS A 304 -6.25 -11.32 -11.65
C CYS A 304 -5.76 -11.38 -13.10
N THR A 305 -5.91 -10.28 -13.85
CA THR A 305 -5.66 -10.27 -15.29
C THR A 305 -4.16 -10.24 -15.62
N GLN A 306 -3.36 -9.48 -14.86
CA GLN A 306 -1.97 -9.22 -15.22
C GLN A 306 -0.93 -10.08 -14.49
N LEU A 307 -1.17 -10.48 -13.25
CA LEU A 307 -0.20 -11.33 -12.52
C LEU A 307 -0.30 -12.80 -12.95
N PHE A 308 -1.41 -13.22 -13.56
CA PHE A 308 -1.72 -14.63 -13.82
C PHE A 308 -2.02 -14.97 -15.28
N GLY A 309 -2.01 -13.98 -16.19
CA GLY A 309 -2.31 -14.21 -17.61
C GLY A 309 -3.73 -14.77 -17.85
N LEU A 310 -4.66 -14.54 -16.92
CA LEU A 310 -6.03 -15.02 -17.05
C LEU A 310 -6.76 -14.22 -18.13
N THR A 311 -7.48 -14.93 -19.00
CA THR A 311 -8.36 -14.31 -20.00
C THR A 311 -9.49 -13.51 -19.32
N PRO A 312 -10.12 -12.55 -20.03
CA PRO A 312 -11.27 -11.81 -19.51
C PRO A 312 -12.42 -12.69 -19.00
N GLU A 313 -12.62 -13.91 -19.53
CA GLU A 313 -13.57 -14.87 -18.93
C GLU A 313 -13.08 -15.44 -17.59
N GLY A 314 -11.79 -15.74 -17.45
CA GLY A 314 -11.20 -16.24 -16.21
C GLY A 314 -11.28 -15.23 -15.06
N SER A 315 -11.08 -13.94 -15.36
CA SER A 315 -11.24 -12.86 -14.37
C SER A 315 -12.70 -12.63 -13.96
N ARG A 316 -13.67 -12.90 -14.86
CA ARG A 316 -15.12 -12.87 -14.56
C ARG A 316 -15.59 -13.98 -13.61
N ILE A 317 -15.01 -15.17 -13.70
CA ILE A 317 -15.32 -16.30 -12.81
C ILE A 317 -14.78 -16.03 -11.40
N VAL A 318 -13.56 -15.49 -11.31
CA VAL A 318 -12.95 -15.12 -10.03
C VAL A 318 -13.76 -14.01 -9.36
N THR A 319 -14.15 -12.97 -10.11
CA THR A 319 -14.99 -11.87 -9.59
C THR A 319 -16.42 -12.30 -9.25
N SER A 320 -17.03 -13.26 -9.95
CA SER A 320 -18.37 -13.79 -9.59
C SER A 320 -18.34 -14.63 -8.31
N HIS A 321 -17.28 -15.43 -8.12
CA HIS A 321 -17.01 -16.11 -6.85
C HIS A 321 -16.71 -15.13 -5.70
N TYR A 322 -16.26 -13.91 -6.01
CA TYR A 322 -16.06 -12.84 -5.03
C TYR A 322 -17.32 -12.00 -4.76
N LYS A 323 -18.22 -11.83 -5.72
CA LYS A 323 -19.53 -11.17 -5.51
C LYS A 323 -20.42 -11.95 -4.54
N SER A 324 -20.31 -13.28 -4.49
CA SER A 324 -21.05 -14.13 -3.55
C SER A 324 -20.48 -14.14 -2.12
N ARG A 325 -19.31 -13.53 -1.88
CA ARG A 325 -18.66 -13.44 -0.55
C ARG A 325 -18.57 -12.01 0.00
N ALA A 326 -19.12 -11.03 -0.69
CA ALA A 326 -19.31 -9.69 -0.13
C ALA A 326 -20.51 -9.72 0.83
N PRO A 327 -20.37 -9.26 2.09
CA PRO A 327 -21.48 -9.24 3.06
C PRO A 327 -22.57 -8.26 2.68
#